data_AF-A0AAN7HPZ5-F1
#
_entry.id   AF-A0AAN7HPZ5-F1
#
_cell.length_a   1.000
_cell.length_b   1.000
_cell.length_c   1.000
_cell.angle_alpha   90.00
_cell.angle_beta   90.00
_cell.angle_gamma   90.00
#
_symmetry.space_group_name_H-M   'P 1'
#
loop_
_entity.id
_entity.type
_entity.pdbx_description
1 polymer ?
#
loop_
_entity_poly.entity_id
_entity_poly.type
_entity_poly.pdbx_seq_one_letter_code
_entity_poly.pdbx_strand_id
1 'polypeptide(L)'
;MTYSAITSSNVPTQNMMGHFYQHSVAGPHGRPSIMSTAHQRYFNNYTRPPLILCAPNGLIMPSSIPPFNSPPLNRLKRFQRKRNQLFKRYQNQPTILRERLPVIEKLISDLQQEISIQQTIRAGKMWREQGETSAGYLKRTVATRQIQRTIISELCNTIPASAQIPVNSQPTLETPFTIDEIMTGAQRSPNHSSPGTDGLPYEILAVLLCHQQTAQLAHAVFKEALTLGVFPDSWLTTCMCLLPKKGDLTNLRNFRPISLINCDAKIFTRLLNQRLMPHMQQLISPQQLGFMPNRFIGEHGFTLLLHTSMHLRQHSLSPQATFYNVAA
;
A
#
# COMPACT_ATOMS: atom_id res chain seq x y z
N MET A 1 -19.70 50.26 22.90
CA MET A 1 -20.46 51.43 22.46
C MET A 1 -21.11 51.09 21.13
N THR A 2 -22.39 51.40 21.03
CA THR A 2 -23.43 50.87 20.13
C THR A 2 -23.45 51.49 18.73
N TYR A 3 -24.34 50.92 17.90
CA TYR A 3 -24.93 51.38 16.62
C TYR A 3 -24.23 50.87 15.35
N SER A 4 -24.90 50.48 14.25
CA SER A 4 -26.21 49.91 13.88
C SER A 4 -26.34 50.15 12.36
N ALA A 5 -27.15 49.33 11.68
CA ALA A 5 -27.32 49.29 10.23
C ALA A 5 -27.81 50.60 9.57
N ILE A 6 -27.46 50.78 8.29
CA ILE A 6 -28.18 51.61 7.31
C ILE A 6 -28.40 50.78 6.03
N THR A 7 -29.63 50.82 5.56
CA THR A 7 -30.19 50.15 4.37
C THR A 7 -30.17 51.02 3.11
N SER A 8 -29.88 50.36 1.99
CA SER A 8 -30.39 50.52 0.60
C SER A 8 -30.42 51.89 -0.12
N SER A 9 -29.79 51.90 -1.30
CA SER A 9 -30.31 52.56 -2.52
C SER A 9 -29.98 51.70 -3.74
N ASN A 10 -31.02 51.30 -4.49
CA ASN A 10 -30.98 50.60 -5.80
C ASN A 10 -30.28 51.50 -6.87
N VAL A 11 -29.73 51.06 -8.01
CA VAL A 11 -30.19 50.29 -9.21
C VAL A 11 -28.95 50.25 -10.19
N PRO A 12 -28.80 49.49 -11.32
CA PRO A 12 -29.41 48.25 -11.84
C PRO A 12 -28.42 47.12 -12.23
N THR A 13 -28.98 45.89 -12.23
CA THR A 13 -28.78 44.72 -13.11
C THR A 13 -27.62 44.66 -14.12
N GLN A 14 -26.80 43.61 -14.00
CA GLN A 14 -26.56 42.68 -15.12
C GLN A 14 -26.42 41.23 -14.61
N ASN A 15 -27.27 40.38 -15.17
CA ASN A 15 -27.39 38.94 -14.94
C ASN A 15 -26.12 38.17 -15.31
N MET A 16 -25.71 37.22 -14.46
CA MET A 16 -25.57 35.80 -14.84
C MET A 16 -25.75 34.92 -13.60
N MET A 17 -26.96 34.36 -13.46
CA MET A 17 -27.22 33.14 -12.70
C MET A 17 -26.34 32.00 -13.27
N GLY A 18 -25.81 31.04 -12.51
CA GLY A 18 -26.35 30.47 -11.29
C GLY A 18 -27.31 29.32 -11.63
N HIS A 19 -26.79 28.16 -12.04
CA HIS A 19 -27.58 26.93 -12.09
C HIS A 19 -26.94 25.85 -11.22
N PHE A 20 -27.34 25.88 -9.95
CA PHE A 20 -27.53 24.68 -9.15
C PHE A 20 -28.62 23.83 -9.81
N TYR A 21 -28.38 22.52 -9.98
CA TYR A 21 -29.45 21.54 -10.14
C TYR A 21 -29.28 20.44 -9.10
N GLN A 22 -30.09 20.54 -8.05
CA GLN A 22 -30.61 19.38 -7.33
C GLN A 22 -31.99 19.07 -7.92
N HIS A 23 -32.21 17.82 -8.32
CA HIS A 23 -33.51 17.19 -8.18
C HIS A 23 -33.31 15.81 -7.55
N SER A 24 -33.93 15.64 -6.38
CA SER A 24 -34.15 14.38 -5.70
C SER A 24 -35.56 13.88 -6.08
N VAL A 25 -35.69 12.59 -6.40
CA VAL A 25 -36.94 11.84 -6.23
C VAL A 25 -36.59 10.55 -5.50
N ALA A 26 -37.33 10.29 -4.43
CA ALA A 26 -37.18 9.19 -3.50
C ALA A 26 -37.84 7.89 -3.97
N GLY A 27 -37.30 6.76 -3.50
CA GLY A 27 -37.89 5.41 -3.54
C GLY A 27 -36.97 4.43 -2.79
N PRO A 28 -37.50 3.41 -2.08
CA PRO A 28 -37.13 3.16 -0.68
C PRO A 28 -36.10 2.04 -0.48
N HIS A 29 -35.19 2.21 0.49
CA HIS A 29 -34.98 1.32 1.63
C HIS A 29 -33.71 1.71 2.41
N GLY A 30 -33.94 2.19 3.64
CA GLY A 30 -33.09 2.02 4.83
C GLY A 30 -31.58 2.30 4.74
N ARG A 31 -31.17 3.47 5.25
CA ARG A 31 -29.87 3.61 5.95
C ARG A 31 -29.93 2.84 7.30
N PRO A 32 -28.79 2.64 7.99
CA PRO A 32 -28.25 3.73 8.81
C PRO A 32 -26.79 4.07 8.50
N SER A 33 -26.46 5.31 8.82
CA SER A 33 -25.15 5.93 8.71
C SER A 33 -24.44 6.02 10.06
N ILE A 34 -23.11 6.22 9.99
CA ILE A 34 -22.20 6.83 10.99
C ILE A 34 -21.67 5.89 12.09
N MET A 35 -20.36 5.58 12.05
CA MET A 35 -19.40 6.16 13.01
C MET A 35 -17.95 5.89 12.62
N SER A 36 -17.14 6.93 12.82
CA SER A 36 -15.69 6.97 12.77
C SER A 36 -15.05 6.04 13.81
N THR A 37 -13.95 5.37 13.46
CA THR A 37 -12.80 5.26 14.38
C THR A 37 -11.52 4.95 13.61
N ALA A 38 -10.47 5.66 14.00
CA ALA A 38 -9.11 5.59 13.51
C ALA A 38 -8.38 4.30 13.97
N HIS A 39 -7.14 4.16 13.50
CA HIS A 39 -6.09 3.20 13.86
C HIS A 39 -6.14 1.82 13.19
N GLN A 40 -5.26 1.62 12.19
CA GLN A 40 -4.24 0.57 12.31
C GLN A 40 -3.11 0.72 11.29
N ARG A 41 -2.01 1.30 11.77
CA ARG A 41 -0.66 1.02 11.29
C ARG A 41 0.19 0.39 12.37
N TYR A 42 1.33 -0.10 11.90
CA TYR A 42 2.60 -0.33 12.61
C TYR A 42 2.99 -1.80 12.82
N PHE A 43 3.53 -2.39 11.74
CA PHE A 43 4.70 -3.29 11.75
C PHE A 43 5.94 -2.37 11.72
N ASN A 44 7.06 -2.54 12.42
CA ASN A 44 7.70 -3.67 13.07
C ASN A 44 8.48 -3.17 14.31
N ASN A 45 8.69 -4.10 15.23
CA ASN A 45 9.58 -4.09 16.40
C ASN A 45 8.94 -3.65 17.72
N TYR A 46 9.09 -4.55 18.69
CA TYR A 46 8.52 -4.61 20.04
C TYR A 46 7.16 -5.32 20.13
N THR A 47 7.26 -6.62 20.43
CA THR A 47 6.40 -7.39 21.32
C THR A 47 5.30 -6.56 22.02
N ARG A 48 4.04 -6.73 21.61
CA ARG A 48 2.88 -6.13 22.29
C ARG A 48 1.72 -7.13 22.46
N PRO A 49 0.91 -6.95 23.53
CA PRO A 49 0.05 -7.94 24.17
C PRO A 49 -1.21 -8.26 23.34
N PRO A 50 -1.96 -9.34 23.66
CA PRO A 50 -3.09 -9.76 22.83
C PRO A 50 -4.22 -8.72 22.88
N LEU A 51 -4.50 -8.06 21.75
CA LEU A 51 -5.74 -7.32 21.54
C LEU A 51 -6.79 -8.26 20.93
N ILE A 52 -7.87 -8.43 21.69
CA ILE A 52 -9.06 -9.23 21.40
C ILE A 52 -9.87 -8.49 20.32
N LEU A 53 -10.09 -9.11 19.15
CA LEU A 53 -11.01 -8.61 18.12
C LEU A 53 -12.32 -9.39 18.15
N CYS A 54 -13.43 -8.68 18.36
CA CYS A 54 -14.80 -9.16 18.25
C CYS A 54 -15.19 -9.43 16.78
N ALA A 55 -15.93 -10.51 16.54
CA ALA A 55 -16.51 -10.87 15.24
C ALA A 55 -17.88 -10.18 15.01
N PRO A 56 -18.38 -10.07 13.75
CA PRO A 56 -19.62 -9.34 13.41
C PRO A 56 -20.92 -9.99 13.93
N ASN A 57 -20.84 -11.17 14.55
CA ASN A 57 -21.96 -11.91 15.09
C ASN A 57 -21.72 -12.25 16.57
N GLY A 58 -21.54 -11.25 17.45
CA GLY A 58 -21.77 -11.35 18.90
C GLY A 58 -21.20 -12.53 19.71
N LEU A 59 -20.33 -13.37 19.15
CA LEU A 59 -19.75 -14.51 19.81
C LEU A 59 -18.41 -14.06 20.38
N ILE A 60 -18.49 -13.69 21.67
CA ILE A 60 -17.38 -13.56 22.59
C ILE A 60 -16.43 -14.75 22.36
N MET A 61 -15.19 -14.46 21.96
CA MET A 61 -14.13 -15.47 21.98
C MET A 61 -13.97 -15.91 23.44
N PRO A 62 -14.22 -17.20 23.79
CA PRO A 62 -14.03 -17.63 25.15
C PRO A 62 -12.55 -17.51 25.51
N SER A 63 -12.26 -16.56 26.41
CA SER A 63 -10.99 -16.39 27.09
C SER A 63 -10.77 -17.53 28.08
N SER A 64 -10.56 -18.74 27.55
CA SER A 64 -10.05 -19.89 28.30
C SER A 64 -9.92 -21.08 27.34
N ILE A 65 -8.87 -21.13 26.52
CA ILE A 65 -8.39 -22.41 26.00
C ILE A 65 -7.59 -23.03 27.15
N PRO A 66 -8.00 -24.17 27.73
CA PRO A 66 -7.20 -24.86 28.74
C PRO A 66 -5.82 -25.19 28.14
N PRO A 67 -4.73 -25.15 28.93
CA PRO A 67 -3.44 -25.58 28.43
C PRO A 67 -3.51 -27.09 28.19
N PHE A 68 -3.77 -27.48 26.95
CA PHE A 68 -3.60 -28.87 26.54
C PHE A 68 -2.13 -29.04 26.18
N ASN A 69 -1.41 -29.81 27.01
CA ASN A 69 0.05 -30.06 27.00
C ASN A 69 0.66 -30.66 25.71
N SER A 70 0.07 -30.47 24.53
CA SER A 70 0.62 -30.97 23.26
C SER A 70 0.27 -30.08 22.05
N PRO A 71 1.20 -29.88 21.09
CA PRO A 71 0.98 -29.06 19.90
C PRO A 71 -0.30 -29.42 19.12
N PRO A 72 -1.01 -28.45 18.50
CA PRO A 72 -2.27 -28.68 17.79
C PRO A 72 -2.17 -29.78 16.72
N LEU A 73 -1.03 -29.87 16.04
CA LEU A 73 -0.75 -30.89 15.04
C LEU A 73 -0.73 -32.32 15.62
N ASN A 74 -0.23 -32.49 16.84
CA ASN A 74 -0.19 -33.78 17.53
C ASN A 74 -1.59 -34.19 18.00
N ARG A 75 -2.38 -33.22 18.47
CA ARG A 75 -3.80 -33.41 18.81
C ARG A 75 -4.61 -33.80 17.59
N LEU A 76 -4.42 -33.12 16.46
CA LEU A 76 -5.09 -33.43 15.18
C LEU A 76 -4.81 -34.88 14.76
N LYS A 77 -3.53 -35.29 14.75
CA LYS A 77 -3.13 -36.68 14.44
C LYS A 77 -3.78 -37.68 15.40
N ARG A 78 -3.86 -37.38 16.69
CA ARG A 78 -4.50 -38.24 17.70
C ARG A 78 -6.01 -38.41 17.43
N PHE A 79 -6.73 -37.32 17.17
CA PHE A 79 -8.17 -37.39 16.90
C PHE A 79 -8.49 -38.07 15.56
N GLN A 80 -7.68 -37.85 14.53
CA GLN A 80 -7.78 -38.58 13.25
C GLN A 80 -7.58 -40.09 13.44
N ARG A 81 -6.60 -40.51 14.25
CA ARG A 81 -6.43 -41.93 14.63
C ARG A 81 -7.64 -42.48 15.38
N LYS A 82 -8.18 -41.72 16.33
CA LYS A 82 -9.38 -42.10 17.11
C LYS A 82 -10.61 -42.26 16.21
N ARG A 83 -10.81 -41.34 15.25
CA ARG A 83 -11.84 -41.42 14.21
C ARG A 83 -11.72 -42.72 13.40
N ASN A 84 -10.51 -43.00 12.88
CA ASN A 84 -10.27 -44.20 12.05
C ASN A 84 -10.45 -45.50 12.86
N GLN A 85 -10.05 -45.51 14.14
CA GLN A 85 -10.27 -46.64 15.04
C GLN A 85 -11.76 -46.90 15.30
N LEU A 86 -12.57 -45.84 15.50
CA LEU A 86 -14.02 -45.97 15.66
C LEU A 86 -14.69 -46.53 14.41
N PHE A 87 -14.34 -46.00 13.23
CA PHE A 87 -14.82 -46.53 11.96
C PHE A 87 -14.50 -48.01 11.80
N LYS A 88 -13.26 -48.43 12.12
CA LYS A 88 -12.83 -49.83 12.01
C LYS A 88 -13.54 -50.76 13.01
N ARG A 89 -13.80 -50.28 14.23
CA ARG A 89 -14.35 -51.10 15.32
C ARG A 89 -15.86 -51.24 15.28
N TYR A 90 -16.57 -50.22 14.79
CA TYR A 90 -18.04 -50.16 14.80
C TYR A 90 -18.63 -50.12 13.38
N GLN A 91 -17.89 -50.63 12.38
CA GLN A 91 -18.30 -50.64 10.97
C GLN A 91 -19.69 -51.28 10.75
N ASN A 92 -20.04 -52.27 11.57
CA ASN A 92 -21.32 -53.01 11.48
C ASN A 92 -22.39 -52.50 12.47
N GLN A 93 -22.14 -51.40 13.19
CA GLN A 93 -23.04 -50.81 14.19
C GLN A 93 -23.27 -49.31 13.92
N PRO A 94 -24.13 -48.96 12.95
CA PRO A 94 -24.27 -47.59 12.45
C PRO A 94 -24.84 -46.60 13.48
N THR A 95 -25.62 -47.07 14.45
CA THR A 95 -26.19 -46.24 15.53
C THR A 95 -25.10 -45.63 16.42
N ILE A 96 -24.11 -46.45 16.82
CA ILE A 96 -22.98 -45.99 17.65
C ILE A 96 -22.09 -45.01 16.89
N LEU A 97 -21.89 -45.23 15.59
CA LEU A 97 -21.16 -44.30 14.73
C LEU A 97 -21.90 -42.95 14.64
N ARG A 98 -23.23 -42.96 14.45
CA ARG A 98 -24.04 -41.74 14.34
C ARG A 98 -23.98 -40.88 15.61
N GLU A 99 -23.88 -41.48 16.79
CA GLU A 99 -23.76 -40.75 18.05
C GLU A 99 -22.34 -40.23 18.31
N ARG A 100 -21.32 -41.05 18.08
CA ARG A 100 -19.95 -40.77 18.55
C ARG A 100 -19.05 -40.10 17.53
N LEU A 101 -19.32 -40.30 16.23
CA LEU A 101 -18.50 -39.77 15.15
C LEU A 101 -18.59 -38.24 15.02
N PRO A 102 -19.79 -37.60 15.08
CA PRO A 102 -19.90 -36.15 14.90
C PRO A 102 -19.08 -35.35 15.91
N VAL A 103 -18.96 -35.85 17.15
CA VAL A 103 -18.17 -35.21 18.21
C VAL A 103 -16.69 -35.17 17.85
N ILE A 104 -16.15 -36.24 17.29
CA ILE A 104 -14.73 -36.32 16.91
C ILE A 104 -14.47 -35.54 15.62
N GLU A 105 -15.40 -35.56 14.67
CA GLU A 105 -15.31 -34.76 13.45
C GLU A 105 -15.33 -33.25 13.75
N LYS A 106 -16.18 -32.83 14.69
CA LYS A 106 -16.18 -31.45 15.20
C LYS A 106 -14.83 -31.07 15.81
N LEU A 107 -14.27 -31.90 16.69
CA LEU A 107 -12.94 -31.66 17.28
C LEU A 107 -11.80 -31.61 16.24
N ILE A 108 -11.88 -32.43 15.20
CA ILE A 108 -10.92 -32.38 14.08
C ILE A 108 -11.08 -31.07 13.30
N SER A 109 -12.31 -30.65 13.02
CA SER A 109 -12.61 -29.39 12.32
C SER A 109 -12.11 -28.19 13.11
N ASP A 110 -12.38 -28.12 14.41
CA ASP A 110 -11.94 -27.04 15.30
C ASP A 110 -10.39 -26.95 15.32
N LEU A 111 -9.70 -28.09 15.40
CA LEU A 111 -8.23 -28.13 15.37
C LEU A 111 -7.65 -27.74 14.00
N GLN A 112 -8.31 -28.09 12.90
CA GLN A 112 -7.90 -27.66 11.56
C GLN A 112 -8.06 -26.15 11.39
N GLN A 113 -9.14 -25.58 11.93
CA GLN A 113 -9.36 -24.14 11.96
C GLN A 113 -8.30 -23.43 12.81
N GLU A 114 -7.99 -23.95 14.01
CA GLU A 114 -6.93 -23.41 14.87
C GLU A 114 -5.57 -23.38 14.16
N ILE A 115 -5.17 -24.49 13.51
CA ILE A 115 -3.92 -24.58 12.75
C ILE A 115 -3.91 -23.61 11.58
N SER A 116 -5.03 -23.49 10.86
CA SER A 116 -5.18 -22.54 9.74
C SER A 116 -5.01 -21.10 10.22
N ILE A 117 -5.63 -20.73 11.35
CA ILE A 117 -5.49 -19.39 11.95
C ILE A 117 -4.04 -19.13 12.35
N GLN A 118 -3.39 -20.06 13.06
CA GLN A 118 -1.99 -19.90 13.47
C GLN A 118 -1.05 -19.71 12.27
N GLN A 119 -1.28 -20.46 11.19
CA GLN A 119 -0.48 -20.33 9.96
C GLN A 119 -0.80 -19.04 9.20
N THR A 120 -2.03 -18.56 9.24
CA THR A 120 -2.44 -17.26 8.66
C THR A 120 -1.69 -16.11 9.36
N ILE A 121 -1.69 -16.13 10.70
CA ILE A 121 -0.97 -15.14 11.53
C ILE A 121 0.54 -15.20 11.25
N ARG A 122 1.13 -16.40 11.25
CA ARG A 122 2.56 -16.58 10.94
C ARG A 122 2.92 -16.14 9.53
N ALA A 123 2.00 -16.27 8.58
CA ALA A 123 2.22 -15.76 7.24
C ALA A 123 2.25 -14.23 7.25
N GLY A 124 1.52 -13.58 8.15
CA GLY A 124 1.22 -12.14 8.05
C GLY A 124 0.17 -11.85 6.99
N LYS A 125 -0.70 -12.83 6.65
CA LYS A 125 -1.87 -12.60 5.80
C LYS A 125 -3.01 -12.17 6.71
N MET A 126 -3.47 -10.92 6.58
CA MET A 126 -4.63 -10.41 7.33
C MET A 126 -5.95 -10.55 6.54
N TRP A 127 -5.86 -10.87 5.25
CA TRP A 127 -6.99 -10.99 4.34
C TRP A 127 -6.87 -12.25 3.47
N ARG A 128 -8.03 -12.80 3.06
CA ARG A 128 -8.13 -14.01 2.22
C ARG A 128 -8.82 -13.65 0.91
N GLU A 129 -8.08 -13.66 -0.20
CA GLU A 129 -8.60 -13.31 -1.53
C GLU A 129 -9.73 -14.24 -2.00
N GLN A 130 -9.62 -15.54 -1.72
CA GLN A 130 -10.62 -16.56 -2.12
C GLN A 130 -11.09 -17.42 -0.95
N GLY A 131 -11.01 -16.91 0.29
CA GLY A 131 -11.38 -17.67 1.49
C GLY A 131 -10.42 -18.81 1.86
N GLU A 132 -9.15 -18.71 1.43
CA GLU A 132 -8.12 -19.73 1.58
C GLU A 132 -7.94 -20.18 3.05
N THR A 133 -8.23 -21.46 3.34
CA THR A 133 -8.06 -22.07 4.67
C THR A 133 -7.00 -23.16 4.70
N SER A 134 -6.48 -23.56 3.55
CA SER A 134 -5.58 -24.71 3.42
C SER A 134 -4.28 -24.52 4.18
N ALA A 135 -4.03 -25.39 5.14
CA ALA A 135 -2.83 -25.35 5.96
C ALA A 135 -1.54 -25.52 5.14
N GLY A 136 -1.60 -26.33 4.08
CA GLY A 136 -0.46 -26.53 3.16
C GLY A 136 -0.14 -25.27 2.36
N TYR A 137 -1.17 -24.57 1.90
CA TYR A 137 -1.01 -23.29 1.19
C TYR A 137 -0.40 -22.22 2.10
N LEU A 138 -0.96 -22.04 3.30
CA LEU A 138 -0.45 -21.05 4.26
C LEU A 138 0.99 -21.36 4.69
N LYS A 139 1.33 -22.63 4.90
CA LYS A 139 2.71 -23.06 5.19
C LYS A 139 3.68 -22.68 4.05
N ARG A 140 3.28 -22.87 2.79
CA ARG A 140 4.09 -22.44 1.64
C ARG A 140 4.25 -20.92 1.63
N THR A 141 3.19 -20.15 1.86
CA THR A 141 3.26 -18.69 1.92
C THR A 141 4.22 -18.19 3.02
N VAL A 142 4.19 -18.79 4.21
CA VAL A 142 5.14 -18.48 5.29
C VAL A 142 6.57 -18.73 4.84
N ALA A 143 6.85 -19.90 4.28
CA ALA A 143 8.18 -20.27 3.80
C ALA A 143 8.67 -19.31 2.70
N THR A 144 7.82 -19.01 1.71
CA THR A 144 8.13 -18.04 0.65
C THR A 144 8.46 -16.66 1.21
N ARG A 145 7.70 -16.17 2.20
CA ARG A 145 7.98 -14.86 2.83
C ARG A 145 9.28 -14.86 3.63
N GLN A 146 9.57 -15.95 4.31
CA GLN A 146 10.83 -16.08 5.05
C GLN A 146 12.03 -16.10 4.10
N ILE A 147 11.91 -16.81 2.97
CA ILE A 147 12.88 -16.79 1.88
C ILE A 147 13.01 -15.39 1.28
N GLN A 148 11.90 -14.70 0.99
CA GLN A 148 11.95 -13.32 0.48
C GLN A 148 12.69 -12.35 1.42
N ARG A 149 12.57 -12.53 2.75
CA ARG A 149 13.28 -11.70 3.73
C ARG A 149 14.79 -11.92 3.69
N THR A 150 15.26 -13.14 3.48
CA THR A 150 16.70 -13.44 3.41
C THR A 150 17.29 -13.14 2.04
N ILE A 151 16.51 -13.33 0.97
CA ILE A 151 16.91 -13.07 -0.41
C ILE A 151 17.34 -11.62 -0.60
N ILE A 152 16.68 -10.65 0.03
CA ILE A 152 17.07 -9.23 -0.15
C ILE A 152 18.52 -9.01 0.29
N SER A 153 18.90 -9.49 1.46
CA SER A 153 20.28 -9.37 1.95
C SER A 153 21.27 -10.10 1.05
N GLU A 154 20.90 -11.29 0.58
CA GLU A 154 21.74 -12.09 -0.32
C GLU A 154 21.92 -11.40 -1.68
N LEU A 155 20.85 -10.88 -2.27
CA LEU A 155 20.88 -10.12 -3.52
C LEU A 155 21.71 -8.84 -3.37
N CYS A 156 21.56 -8.11 -2.27
CA CYS A 156 22.36 -6.92 -2.01
C CYS A 156 23.87 -7.24 -1.99
N ASN A 157 24.26 -8.42 -1.47
CA ASN A 157 25.66 -8.86 -1.46
C ASN A 157 26.20 -9.19 -2.86
N THR A 158 25.33 -9.45 -3.85
CA THR A 158 25.73 -9.70 -5.24
C THR A 158 25.96 -8.43 -6.05
N ILE A 159 25.60 -7.25 -5.52
CA ILE A 159 25.74 -5.98 -6.24
C ILE A 159 27.24 -5.64 -6.34
N PRO A 160 27.80 -5.48 -7.55
CA PRO A 160 29.22 -5.18 -7.72
C PRO A 160 29.55 -3.82 -7.11
N ALA A 161 30.79 -3.65 -6.62
CA ALA A 161 31.24 -2.39 -6.03
C ALA A 161 31.11 -1.18 -6.97
N SER A 162 31.19 -1.41 -8.29
CA SER A 162 30.97 -0.38 -9.33
C SER A 162 29.52 0.12 -9.42
N ALA A 163 28.56 -0.63 -8.87
CA ALA A 163 27.14 -0.29 -8.81
C ALA A 163 26.70 0.10 -7.39
N GLN A 164 27.65 0.51 -6.54
CA GLN A 164 27.39 1.01 -5.20
C GLN A 164 27.72 2.51 -5.13
N ILE A 165 26.99 3.23 -4.28
CA ILE A 165 27.28 4.64 -4.01
C ILE A 165 28.59 4.70 -3.20
N PRO A 166 29.60 5.48 -3.63
CA PRO A 166 30.84 5.63 -2.88
C PRO A 166 30.59 6.07 -1.44
N VAL A 167 31.31 5.47 -0.48
CA VAL A 167 31.14 5.74 0.97
C VAL A 167 31.31 7.22 1.29
N ASN A 168 32.18 7.92 0.58
CA ASN A 168 32.44 9.36 0.78
C ASN A 168 31.25 10.27 0.40
N SER A 169 30.26 9.76 -0.33
CA SER A 169 29.02 10.48 -0.69
C SER A 169 27.81 10.15 0.18
N GLN A 170 27.92 9.14 1.06
CA GLN A 170 26.86 8.76 2.00
C GLN A 170 26.44 9.87 3.01
N PRO A 171 27.32 10.75 3.53
CA PRO A 171 26.89 11.70 4.57
C PRO A 171 25.84 12.70 4.05
N THR A 172 25.85 13.04 2.77
CA THR A 172 24.85 13.97 2.20
C THR A 172 23.46 13.33 2.05
N LEU A 173 23.39 12.01 1.86
CA LEU A 173 22.12 11.30 1.66
C LEU A 173 21.34 11.12 2.97
N GLU A 174 22.05 10.85 4.07
CA GLU A 174 21.44 10.46 5.35
C GLU A 174 21.33 11.61 6.36
N THR A 175 21.99 12.74 6.12
CA THR A 175 21.91 13.91 7.01
C THR A 175 20.50 14.50 7.02
N PRO A 176 19.98 14.99 8.16
CA PRO A 176 18.70 15.70 8.18
C PRO A 176 18.68 16.88 7.20
N PHE A 177 17.52 17.12 6.57
CA PHE A 177 17.32 18.30 5.73
C PHE A 177 17.41 19.57 6.57
N THR A 178 18.02 20.63 6.03
CA THR A 178 17.95 21.95 6.67
C THR A 178 16.57 22.57 6.47
N ILE A 179 16.22 23.53 7.32
CA ILE A 179 14.97 24.30 7.15
C ILE A 179 14.95 25.00 5.77
N ASP A 180 16.08 25.53 5.33
CA ASP A 180 16.19 26.19 4.03
C ASP A 180 15.97 25.22 2.86
N GLU A 181 16.47 23.98 2.95
CA GLU A 181 16.19 22.92 1.98
C GLU A 181 14.69 22.63 1.91
N ILE A 182 14.03 22.51 3.07
CA ILE A 182 12.58 22.22 3.16
C ILE A 182 11.77 23.38 2.56
N MET A 183 12.05 24.61 2.94
CA MET A 183 11.38 25.81 2.43
C MET A 183 11.55 25.94 0.91
N THR A 184 12.78 25.78 0.43
CA THR A 184 13.10 25.83 -1.00
C THR A 184 12.41 24.70 -1.77
N GLY A 185 12.35 23.50 -1.19
CA GLY A 185 11.64 22.35 -1.74
C GLY A 185 10.14 22.61 -1.92
N ALA A 186 9.51 23.24 -0.92
CA ALA A 186 8.11 23.64 -0.97
C ALA A 186 7.86 24.72 -2.03
N GLN A 187 8.68 25.77 -2.09
CA GLN A 187 8.53 26.86 -3.06
C GLN A 187 8.72 26.41 -4.52
N ARG A 188 9.57 25.41 -4.76
CA ARG A 188 9.82 24.83 -6.09
C ARG A 188 8.84 23.72 -6.46
N SER A 189 7.77 23.54 -5.69
CA SER A 189 6.73 22.56 -5.98
C SER A 189 5.74 23.12 -7.02
N PRO A 190 5.13 22.26 -7.86
CA PRO A 190 4.23 22.71 -8.92
C PRO A 190 2.97 23.35 -8.33
N ASN A 191 2.62 24.53 -8.86
CA ASN A 191 1.35 25.18 -8.55
C ASN A 191 0.19 24.40 -9.19
N HIS A 192 -0.98 24.44 -8.54
CA HIS A 192 -2.23 23.82 -8.97
C HIS A 192 -2.22 22.28 -8.98
N SER A 193 -1.33 21.64 -8.23
CA SER A 193 -1.39 20.20 -8.01
C SER A 193 -2.53 19.83 -7.06
N SER A 194 -3.19 18.69 -7.30
CA SER A 194 -4.23 18.20 -6.40
C SER A 194 -3.64 17.75 -5.06
N PRO A 195 -4.21 18.20 -3.93
CA PRO A 195 -3.80 17.78 -2.60
C PRO A 195 -4.19 16.33 -2.31
N GLY A 196 -3.67 15.80 -1.21
CA GLY A 196 -4.07 14.50 -0.69
C GLY A 196 -5.38 14.58 0.11
N THR A 197 -5.53 13.69 1.08
CA THR A 197 -6.75 13.58 1.89
C THR A 197 -6.96 14.73 2.88
N ASP A 198 -5.92 15.51 3.16
CA ASP A 198 -5.98 16.68 4.03
C ASP A 198 -6.46 17.97 3.33
N GLY A 199 -6.51 17.97 2.00
CA GLY A 199 -6.89 19.13 1.21
C GLY A 199 -5.86 20.26 1.20
N LEU A 200 -4.63 20.05 1.70
CA LEU A 200 -3.59 21.09 1.76
C LEU A 200 -2.74 21.09 0.48
N PRO A 201 -2.86 22.10 -0.40
CA PRO A 201 -2.06 22.17 -1.61
C PRO A 201 -0.66 22.76 -1.32
N TYR A 202 0.26 22.66 -2.27
CA TYR A 202 1.65 23.11 -2.10
C TYR A 202 1.76 24.60 -1.76
N GLU A 203 0.88 25.42 -2.32
CA GLU A 203 0.85 26.86 -2.14
C GLU A 203 0.63 27.23 -0.67
N ILE A 204 -0.28 26.52 0.00
CA ILE A 204 -0.54 26.72 1.43
C ILE A 204 0.65 26.25 2.25
N LEU A 205 1.23 25.09 1.91
CA LEU A 205 2.43 24.60 2.62
C LEU A 205 3.62 25.56 2.45
N ALA A 206 3.82 26.12 1.26
CA ALA A 206 4.89 27.09 1.01
C ALA A 206 4.73 28.34 1.89
N VAL A 207 3.51 28.86 2.04
CA VAL A 207 3.23 29.99 2.93
C VAL A 207 3.44 29.61 4.40
N LEU A 208 2.93 28.45 4.83
CA LEU A 208 3.08 27.99 6.20
C LEU A 208 4.56 27.78 6.56
N LEU A 209 5.37 27.22 5.67
CA LEU A 209 6.79 26.96 5.91
C LEU A 209 7.64 28.23 5.95
N CYS A 210 7.13 29.38 5.50
CA CYS A 210 7.79 30.67 5.74
C CYS A 210 7.72 31.11 7.21
N HIS A 211 6.78 30.56 7.99
CA HIS A 211 6.66 30.87 9.41
C HIS A 211 7.55 29.94 10.25
N GLN A 212 8.29 30.50 11.20
CA GLN A 212 9.36 29.81 11.92
C GLN A 212 8.89 28.56 12.67
N GLN A 213 7.76 28.63 13.38
CA GLN A 213 7.27 27.51 14.20
C GLN A 213 6.85 26.31 13.35
N THR A 214 6.21 26.56 12.22
CA THR A 214 5.75 25.54 11.26
C THR A 214 6.92 24.95 10.49
N ALA A 215 7.92 25.75 10.14
CA ALA A 215 9.17 25.28 9.55
C ALA A 215 9.94 24.35 10.51
N GLN A 216 10.03 24.71 11.80
CA GLN A 216 10.65 23.87 12.83
C GLN A 216 9.88 22.56 13.04
N LEU A 217 8.55 22.60 13.02
CA LEU A 217 7.71 21.40 13.10
C LEU A 217 7.96 20.47 11.90
N ALA A 218 7.94 21.01 10.68
CA ALA A 218 8.22 20.24 9.47
C ALA A 218 9.63 19.62 9.49
N HIS A 219 10.63 20.39 9.95
CA HIS A 219 11.99 19.90 10.12
C HIS A 219 12.07 18.73 11.10
N ALA A 220 11.40 18.81 12.26
CA ALA A 220 11.35 17.71 13.22
C ALA A 220 10.72 16.45 12.61
N VAL A 221 9.58 16.59 11.93
CA VAL A 221 8.89 15.48 11.26
C VAL A 221 9.76 14.85 10.18
N PHE A 222 10.40 15.67 9.32
CA PHE A 222 11.22 15.17 8.22
C PHE A 222 12.50 14.51 8.71
N LYS A 223 13.08 15.02 9.81
CA LYS A 223 14.23 14.41 10.48
C LYS A 223 13.87 13.03 11.02
N GLU A 224 12.74 12.87 11.71
CA GLU A 224 12.30 11.57 12.22
C GLU A 224 11.97 10.59 11.08
N ALA A 225 11.31 11.07 10.02
CA ALA A 225 11.02 10.28 8.83
C ALA A 225 12.30 9.76 8.15
N LEU A 226 13.34 10.60 8.03
CA LEU A 226 14.60 10.23 7.40
C LEU A 226 15.44 9.29 8.27
N THR A 227 15.61 9.63 9.55
CA THR A 227 16.58 8.97 10.44
C THR A 227 16.03 7.73 11.14
N LEU A 228 14.73 7.71 11.45
CA LEU A 228 14.07 6.64 12.19
C LEU A 228 13.12 5.81 11.31
N GLY A 229 12.80 6.28 10.10
CA GLY A 229 11.77 5.67 9.26
C GLY A 229 10.37 5.77 9.87
N VAL A 230 10.15 6.75 10.75
CA VAL A 230 8.86 7.00 11.41
C VAL A 230 8.11 8.06 10.61
N PHE A 231 7.02 7.64 9.97
CA PHE A 231 6.22 8.51 9.11
C PHE A 231 4.90 8.89 9.80
N PRO A 232 4.40 10.13 9.58
CA PRO A 232 3.05 10.51 9.97
C PRO A 232 2.01 9.56 9.36
N ASP A 233 0.94 9.27 10.09
CA ASP A 233 -0.13 8.40 9.61
C ASP A 233 -0.82 8.92 8.33
N SER A 234 -0.81 10.24 8.15
CA SER A 234 -1.36 10.93 6.99
C SER A 234 -0.59 10.71 5.69
N TRP A 235 0.71 10.40 5.73
CA TRP A 235 1.58 10.24 4.54
C TRP A 235 1.33 9.00 3.70
N LEU A 236 0.36 8.25 4.16
CA LEU A 236 0.45 6.83 4.23
C LEU A 236 -1.03 6.39 3.93
N THR A 237 -2.01 7.25 4.24
CA THR A 237 -3.30 7.33 3.56
C THR A 237 -3.17 7.99 2.18
N THR A 238 -4.00 7.58 1.21
CA THR A 238 -4.04 8.18 -0.13
C THR A 238 -5.49 8.30 -0.61
N CYS A 239 -5.78 9.33 -1.41
CA CYS A 239 -7.03 9.43 -2.16
C CYS A 239 -6.83 8.77 -3.54
N MET A 240 -7.72 7.86 -3.95
CA MET A 240 -7.65 7.23 -5.27
C MET A 240 -8.63 7.93 -6.24
N CYS A 241 -8.10 8.43 -7.35
CA CYS A 241 -8.86 9.05 -8.43
C CYS A 241 -8.71 8.23 -9.72
N LEU A 242 -9.79 8.05 -10.47
CA LEU A 242 -9.77 7.34 -11.75
C LEU A 242 -9.76 8.34 -12.90
N LEU A 243 -8.68 8.39 -13.68
CA LEU A 243 -8.62 9.20 -14.90
C LEU A 243 -9.03 8.38 -16.12
N PRO A 244 -9.94 8.87 -16.97
CA PRO A 244 -10.35 8.16 -18.17
C PRO A 244 -9.18 8.05 -19.18
N LYS A 245 -9.03 6.87 -19.79
CA LYS A 245 -8.29 6.65 -21.03
C LYS A 245 -9.26 6.79 -22.21
N LYS A 246 -8.83 6.35 -23.40
CA LYS A 246 -9.70 6.17 -24.56
C LYS A 246 -10.47 4.84 -24.46
N GLY A 247 -11.59 4.75 -25.18
CA GLY A 247 -12.41 3.54 -25.27
C GLY A 247 -13.70 3.63 -24.45
N ASP A 248 -14.34 2.49 -24.25
CA ASP A 248 -15.60 2.36 -23.50
C ASP A 248 -15.40 2.62 -22.01
N LEU A 249 -15.98 3.71 -21.49
CA LEU A 249 -15.88 4.13 -20.10
C LEU A 249 -16.75 3.33 -19.13
N THR A 250 -17.54 2.36 -19.62
CA THR A 250 -18.17 1.36 -18.73
C THR A 250 -17.17 0.31 -18.26
N ASN A 251 -16.02 0.16 -18.95
CA ASN A 251 -14.98 -0.78 -18.60
C ASN A 251 -13.88 -0.13 -17.74
N LEU A 252 -13.72 -0.59 -16.50
CA LEU A 252 -12.69 -0.10 -15.56
C LEU A 252 -11.24 -0.18 -16.09
N ARG A 253 -10.94 -1.08 -17.02
CA ARG A 253 -9.60 -1.17 -17.65
C ARG A 253 -9.23 0.09 -18.44
N ASN A 254 -10.24 0.82 -18.90
CA ASN A 254 -10.11 2.08 -19.61
C ASN A 254 -9.94 3.28 -18.65
N PHE A 255 -9.66 3.05 -17.37
CA PHE A 255 -9.23 4.08 -16.44
C PHE A 255 -7.78 3.89 -16.00
N ARG A 256 -7.14 4.99 -15.57
CA ARG A 256 -5.86 4.99 -14.86
C ARG A 256 -6.14 5.32 -13.40
N PRO A 257 -5.87 4.42 -12.45
CA PRO A 257 -5.90 4.79 -11.05
C PRO A 257 -4.71 5.70 -10.74
N ILE A 258 -4.98 6.84 -10.09
CA ILE A 258 -3.98 7.76 -9.55
C ILE A 258 -4.17 7.82 -8.05
N SER A 259 -3.07 7.64 -7.33
CA SER A 259 -3.02 7.78 -5.87
C SER A 259 -2.48 9.16 -5.52
N LEU A 260 -3.30 9.97 -4.86
CA LEU A 260 -2.97 11.30 -4.37
C LEU A 260 -2.60 11.21 -2.88
N ILE A 261 -1.30 11.28 -2.59
CA ILE A 261 -0.76 11.46 -1.23
C ILE A 261 -0.73 12.94 -0.85
N ASN A 262 -0.58 13.23 0.44
CA ASN A 262 -0.49 14.60 0.95
C ASN A 262 0.77 15.32 0.44
N CYS A 263 0.67 16.65 0.29
CA CYS A 263 1.71 17.45 -0.35
C CYS A 263 3.00 17.53 0.47
N ASP A 264 2.93 17.46 1.79
CA ASP A 264 4.08 17.39 2.69
C ASP A 264 4.92 16.13 2.46
N ALA A 265 4.27 14.96 2.31
CA ALA A 265 4.92 13.71 1.92
C ALA A 265 5.58 13.82 0.53
N LYS A 266 4.93 14.52 -0.42
CA LYS A 266 5.53 14.78 -1.75
C LYS A 266 6.76 15.69 -1.67
N ILE A 267 6.74 16.72 -0.81
CA ILE A 267 7.93 17.57 -0.58
C ILE A 267 9.07 16.71 -0.03
N PHE A 268 8.81 15.88 0.99
CA PHE A 268 9.82 14.98 1.55
C PHE A 268 10.45 14.05 0.50
N THR A 269 9.62 13.36 -0.28
CA THR A 269 10.11 12.46 -1.35
C THR A 269 10.85 13.21 -2.47
N ARG A 270 10.48 14.46 -2.76
CA ARG A 270 11.20 15.33 -3.70
C ARG A 270 12.59 15.69 -3.18
N LEU A 271 12.73 16.03 -1.91
CA LEU A 271 14.03 16.33 -1.30
C LEU A 271 14.95 15.09 -1.34
N LEU A 272 14.41 13.91 -1.03
CA LEU A 272 15.13 12.64 -1.20
C LEU A 272 15.58 12.44 -2.64
N ASN A 273 14.68 12.65 -3.60
CA ASN A 273 15.00 12.50 -5.02
C ASN A 273 16.11 13.48 -5.46
N GLN A 274 16.07 14.73 -4.98
CA GLN A 274 17.11 15.72 -5.27
C GLN A 274 18.50 15.29 -4.81
N ARG A 275 18.58 14.61 -3.65
CA ARG A 275 19.85 14.10 -3.13
C ARG A 275 20.30 12.81 -3.81
N LEU A 276 19.36 11.93 -4.19
CA LEU A 276 19.67 10.66 -4.85
C LEU A 276 20.07 10.81 -6.32
N MET A 277 19.43 11.74 -7.04
CA MET A 277 19.54 11.82 -8.49
C MET A 277 20.97 12.00 -9.03
N PRO A 278 21.86 12.82 -8.41
CA PRO A 278 23.25 12.94 -8.83
C PRO A 278 24.01 11.61 -8.84
N HIS A 279 23.67 10.70 -7.93
CA HIS A 279 24.29 9.37 -7.86
C HIS A 279 23.66 8.40 -8.87
N MET A 280 22.36 8.52 -9.12
CA MET A 280 21.64 7.61 -10.02
C MET A 280 22.17 7.62 -11.46
N GLN A 281 22.71 8.75 -11.93
CA GLN A 281 23.26 8.83 -13.30
C GLN A 281 24.43 7.86 -13.54
N GLN A 282 25.22 7.56 -12.51
CA GLN A 282 26.36 6.65 -12.59
C GLN A 282 25.95 5.19 -12.38
N LEU A 283 24.90 4.95 -11.59
CA LEU A 283 24.45 3.60 -11.21
C LEU A 283 23.47 3.01 -12.22
N ILE A 284 22.67 3.85 -12.86
CA ILE A 284 21.63 3.43 -13.79
C ILE A 284 22.21 3.41 -15.20
N SER A 285 22.01 2.26 -15.87
CA SER A 285 22.37 2.02 -17.27
C SER A 285 22.07 3.24 -18.17
N PRO A 286 22.99 3.62 -19.09
CA PRO A 286 22.76 4.70 -20.04
C PRO A 286 21.50 4.50 -20.91
N GLN A 287 21.07 3.25 -21.11
CA GLN A 287 19.89 2.89 -21.87
C GLN A 287 18.58 3.14 -21.09
N GLN A 288 18.61 3.45 -19.79
CA GLN A 288 17.42 3.91 -19.08
C GLN A 288 17.21 5.40 -19.35
N LEU A 289 16.40 5.74 -20.35
CA LEU A 289 16.16 7.14 -20.72
C LEU A 289 14.98 7.79 -19.99
N GLY A 290 14.01 6.98 -19.55
CA GLY A 290 12.85 7.47 -18.81
C GLY A 290 13.20 7.91 -17.40
N PHE A 291 12.67 9.07 -16.99
CA PHE A 291 12.76 9.62 -15.62
C PHE A 291 14.19 9.93 -15.13
N MET A 292 15.16 10.01 -16.04
CA MET A 292 16.53 10.40 -15.75
C MET A 292 16.79 11.82 -16.25
N PRO A 293 17.44 12.70 -15.47
CA PRO A 293 17.77 14.05 -15.92
C PRO A 293 18.74 13.99 -17.10
N ASN A 294 18.54 14.91 -18.04
CA ASN A 294 19.33 15.04 -19.27
C ASN A 294 19.27 13.80 -20.19
N ARG A 295 18.21 12.99 -20.09
CA ARG A 295 17.94 11.88 -21.01
C ARG A 295 16.57 12.06 -21.64
N PHE A 296 16.44 11.76 -22.93
CA PHE A 296 15.18 11.94 -23.64
C PHE A 296 14.63 10.61 -24.16
N ILE A 297 13.46 10.21 -23.68
CA ILE A 297 12.84 8.93 -24.05
C ILE A 297 12.63 8.77 -25.57
N GLY A 298 12.46 9.87 -26.31
CA GLY A 298 12.32 9.84 -27.76
C GLY A 298 13.57 9.36 -28.50
N GLU A 299 14.76 9.44 -27.89
CA GLU A 299 16.00 8.91 -28.48
C GLU A 299 15.89 7.41 -28.76
N HIS A 300 15.26 6.61 -27.87
CA HIS A 300 15.01 5.20 -28.16
C HIS A 300 14.17 4.97 -29.41
N GLY A 301 13.19 5.85 -29.67
CA GLY A 301 12.39 5.80 -30.89
C GLY A 301 13.24 6.05 -32.14
N PHE A 302 14.12 7.06 -32.08
CA PHE A 302 15.06 7.36 -33.17
C PHE A 302 16.09 6.25 -33.38
N THR A 303 16.69 5.72 -32.31
CA THR A 303 17.64 4.61 -32.37
C THR A 303 17.00 3.37 -32.97
N LEU A 304 15.76 3.04 -32.58
CA LEU A 304 15.02 1.92 -33.16
C LEU A 304 14.78 2.13 -34.65
N LEU A 305 14.35 3.32 -35.07
CA LEU A 305 14.12 3.65 -36.48
C LEU A 305 15.41 3.53 -37.30
N LEU A 306 16.53 4.05 -36.79
CA LEU A 306 17.84 3.98 -37.44
C LEU A 306 18.32 2.53 -37.58
N HIS A 307 18.27 1.74 -36.51
CA HIS A 307 18.65 0.33 -36.53
C HIS A 307 17.80 -0.47 -37.53
N THR A 308 16.49 -0.26 -37.52
CA THR A 308 15.56 -0.91 -38.46
C THR A 308 15.90 -0.53 -39.91
N SER A 309 16.16 0.76 -40.16
CA SER A 309 16.51 1.26 -41.49
C SER A 309 17.84 0.73 -42.00
N MET A 310 18.85 0.61 -41.14
CA MET A 310 20.14 0.01 -41.49
C MET A 310 20.02 -1.49 -41.76
N HIS A 311 19.26 -2.21 -40.94
CA HIS A 311 19.03 -3.64 -41.11
C HIS A 311 18.38 -3.95 -42.46
N LEU A 312 17.32 -3.21 -42.82
CA LEU A 312 16.61 -3.37 -44.10
C LEU A 312 17.48 -3.05 -45.32
N ARG A 313 18.55 -2.24 -45.16
CA ARG A 313 19.52 -1.98 -46.25
C ARG A 313 20.54 -3.10 -46.41
N GLN A 314 20.91 -3.78 -45.32
CA GLN A 314 21.99 -4.77 -45.30
C GLN A 314 21.49 -6.22 -45.41
N HIS A 315 20.23 -6.47 -45.07
CA HIS A 315 19.65 -7.79 -45.00
C HIS A 315 18.27 -7.82 -45.67
N SER A 316 17.98 -8.93 -46.33
CA SER A 316 16.66 -9.19 -46.94
C SER A 316 15.61 -9.65 -45.93
N LEU A 317 16.04 -9.99 -44.71
CA LEU A 317 15.15 -10.43 -43.63
C LEU A 317 14.53 -9.23 -42.91
N SER A 318 13.30 -9.43 -42.44
CA SER A 318 12.63 -8.43 -41.63
C SER A 318 13.29 -8.33 -40.24
N PRO A 319 13.52 -7.11 -39.73
CA PRO A 319 14.04 -6.93 -38.38
C PRO A 319 13.01 -7.44 -37.36
N GLN A 320 13.51 -8.15 -36.34
CA GLN A 320 12.69 -8.65 -35.23
C GLN A 320 12.85 -7.77 -34.00
N ALA A 321 11.75 -7.51 -33.30
CA ALA A 321 11.74 -6.78 -32.04
C ALA A 321 10.87 -7.50 -31.01
N THR A 322 11.34 -7.60 -29.78
CA THR A 322 10.59 -8.18 -28.66
C THR A 322 10.25 -7.08 -27.67
N PHE A 323 8.95 -6.91 -27.42
CA PHE A 323 8.44 -5.95 -26.45
C PHE A 323 7.99 -6.69 -25.18
N TYR A 324 8.62 -6.36 -24.07
CA TYR A 324 8.25 -6.89 -22.76
C TYR A 324 7.35 -5.86 -22.06
N ASN A 325 6.12 -6.26 -21.77
CA ASN A 325 5.25 -5.48 -20.89
C ASN A 325 5.45 -5.96 -19.46
N VAL A 326 5.86 -5.06 -18.58
CA VAL A 326 5.79 -5.31 -17.14
C VAL A 326 4.36 -4.99 -16.72
N ALA A 327 3.63 -6.00 -16.24
CA ALA A 327 2.35 -5.76 -15.59
C ALA A 327 2.63 -5.00 -14.28
N ALA A 328 2.13 -3.77 -14.20
CA ALA A 328 2.22 -2.92 -13.02
C ALA A 328 1.16 -3.29 -11.97
#